data_AF-A0A372JC11-F1
#
_entry.id   AF-A0A372JC11-F1
#
_cell.length_a   1.000
_cell.length_b   1.000
_cell.length_c   1.000
_cell.angle_alpha   90.00
_cell.angle_beta   90.00
_cell.angle_gamma   90.00
#
_symmetry.space_group_name_H-M   'P 1'
#
loop_
_entity.id
_entity.type
_entity.pdbx_description
1 polymer ?
#
loop_
_entity_poly.entity_id
_entity_poly.type
_entity_poly.pdbx_seq_one_letter_code
_entity_poly.pdbx_strand_id
1 'polypeptide(L)' 'MEHGGAGRTVAGRYRLRERIGSGGMGTVWRADDAVLHREVAVKELTAFAAGGPGGGMGGGPAGG' A
#
# COMPACT_ATOMS: atom_id res chain seq x y z
N MET A 1 -14.07 -10.07 -10.98
CA MET A 1 -13.16 -10.97 -10.24
C MET A 1 -12.10 -10.08 -9.57
N GLU A 2 -12.36 -9.57 -8.36
CA GLU A 2 -11.38 -8.79 -7.60
C GLU A 2 -10.93 -9.61 -6.37
N HIS A 3 -9.94 -10.48 -6.53
CA HIS A 3 -9.40 -11.30 -5.44
C HIS A 3 -7.91 -10.97 -5.25
N GLY A 4 -7.56 -9.69 -5.11
CA GLY A 4 -6.16 -9.26 -5.01
C GLY A 4 -5.51 -9.43 -3.63
N GLY A 5 -6.29 -9.77 -2.59
CA GLY A 5 -5.73 -9.86 -1.23
C GLY A 5 -6.65 -10.42 -0.13
N ALA A 6 -7.92 -10.69 -0.42
CA ALA A 6 -8.82 -11.39 0.50
C ALA A 6 -8.31 -12.80 0.77
N GLY A 7 -8.14 -13.16 2.04
CA GLY A 7 -7.66 -14.47 2.49
C GLY A 7 -6.15 -14.58 2.70
N ARG A 8 -5.35 -13.56 2.36
CA ARG A 8 -3.90 -13.57 2.64
C ARG A 8 -3.62 -13.29 4.11
N THR A 9 -2.55 -13.87 4.64
CA THR A 9 -2.05 -13.57 5.99
C THR A 9 -0.85 -12.64 5.92
N VAL A 10 -0.91 -11.49 6.59
CA VAL A 10 0.18 -10.52 6.70
C VAL A 10 0.89 -10.69 8.04
N ALA A 11 2.22 -10.59 8.03
CA ALA A 11 3.08 -10.74 9.21
C ALA A 11 2.85 -12.05 10.00
N GLY A 12 2.34 -13.10 9.32
CA GLY A 12 1.98 -14.37 9.95
C GLY A 12 0.81 -14.30 10.96
N ARG A 13 0.16 -13.15 11.12
CA ARG A 13 -0.81 -12.90 12.20
C ARG A 13 -2.16 -12.38 11.72
N TYR A 14 -2.17 -11.50 10.73
CA TYR A 14 -3.37 -10.79 10.32
C TYR A 14 -3.94 -11.42 9.05
N ARG A 15 -5.06 -12.13 9.17
CA ARG A 15 -5.76 -12.69 8.01
C ARG A 15 -6.67 -11.63 7.42
N LEU A 16 -6.32 -11.12 6.23
CA LEU A 16 -7.13 -10.12 5.56
C LEU A 16 -8.42 -10.74 5.02
N ARG A 17 -9.52 -10.02 5.14
CA ARG A 17 -10.86 -10.46 4.73
C ARG A 17 -11.33 -9.69 3.51
N GLU A 18 -11.61 -8.40 3.69
CA GLU A 18 -12.14 -7.53 2.63
C GLU A 18 -11.48 -6.16 2.70
N ARG A 19 -11.39 -5.48 1.54
CA ARG A 19 -10.94 -4.09 1.49
C ARG A 19 -12.09 -3.20 1.96
N ILE A 20 -11.85 -2.42 3.00
CA ILE A 20 -12.83 -1.48 3.58
C ILE A 20 -12.54 -0.02 3.22
N GLY A 21 -11.38 0.27 2.63
CA GLY A 21 -11.06 1.60 2.13
C GLY A 21 -9.80 1.62 1.28
N SER A 22 -9.65 2.65 0.46
CA SER A 22 -8.44 2.92 -0.33
C SER A 22 -8.24 4.41 -0.49
N GLY A 23 -6.98 4.87 -0.44
CA GLY A 23 -6.62 6.26 -0.67
C GLY A 23 -5.17 6.40 -1.11
N GLY A 24 -4.70 7.64 -1.30
CA GLY A 24 -3.38 7.93 -1.89
C GLY A 24 -2.16 7.35 -1.15
N MET A 25 -2.31 6.98 0.12
CA MET A 25 -1.23 6.38 0.94
C MET A 25 -1.39 4.85 1.12
N GLY A 26 -2.34 4.22 0.43
CA GLY A 26 -2.53 2.77 0.45
C GLY A 26 -3.96 2.31 0.71
N THR A 27 -4.08 1.04 1.12
CA THR A 27 -5.35 0.30 1.20
C THR A 27 -5.62 -0.16 2.62
N VAL A 28 -6.86 0.04 3.10
CA VAL A 28 -7.32 -0.43 4.41
C VAL A 28 -8.14 -1.70 4.24
N TRP A 29 -7.78 -2.73 5.00
CA TRP A 29 -8.39 -4.05 5.00
C TRP A 29 -9.02 -4.34 6.35
N ARG A 30 -10.19 -4.97 6.35
CA ARG A 30 -10.72 -5.69 7.50
C ARG A 30 -9.94 -7.00 7.64
N ALA A 31 -9.49 -7.32 8.85
CA ALA A 31 -8.69 -8.51 9.11
C ALA A 31 -9.00 -9.13 10.47
N ASP A 32 -8.74 -10.43 10.58
CA ASP A 32 -8.79 -11.17 11.85
C ASP A 32 -7.38 -11.22 12.46
N ASP A 33 -7.25 -10.82 13.72
CA ASP A 33 -6.03 -11.00 14.51
C ASP A 33 -6.01 -12.41 15.13
N ALA A 34 -5.09 -13.27 14.67
CA ALA A 34 -4.99 -14.65 15.14
C ALA A 34 -4.54 -14.79 16.62
N VAL A 35 -3.95 -13.75 17.21
CA VAL A 35 -3.48 -13.76 18.61
C VAL A 35 -4.54 -13.20 19.54
N LEU A 36 -5.16 -12.09 19.14
CA LEU A 36 -6.16 -11.40 19.97
C LEU A 36 -7.60 -11.86 19.69
N HIS A 37 -7.80 -12.72 18.68
CA HIS A 37 -9.10 -13.26 18.27
C HIS A 37 -10.18 -12.19 18.07
N ARG A 38 -9.78 -11.06 17.49
CA ARG A 38 -10.66 -9.92 17.24
C ARG A 38 -10.46 -9.38 15.83
N GLU A 39 -11.47 -8.65 15.39
CA GLU A 39 -11.39 -7.88 14.17
C GLU A 39 -10.51 -6.63 14.35
N VAL A 40 -9.69 -6.36 13.34
CA VAL A 40 -8.78 -5.22 13.24
C VAL A 40 -8.78 -4.63 11.83
N ALA A 41 -8.45 -3.34 11.73
CA ALA A 41 -8.19 -2.68 10.45
C ALA A 41 -6.68 -2.67 10.15
N VAL A 42 -6.27 -3.25 9.03
CA VAL A 42 -4.88 -3.27 8.57
C VAL A 42 -4.72 -2.30 7.41
N LYS A 43 -3.88 -1.28 7.57
CA LYS A 43 -3.52 -0.34 6.51
C LYS A 43 -2.25 -0.81 5.81
N GLU A 44 -2.40 -1.36 4.60
CA GLU A 44 -1.29 -1.64 3.72
C GLU A 44 -0.84 -0.34 3.05
N LEU A 45 0.41 0.04 3.27
CA LEU A 45 1.00 1.21 2.64
C LEU A 45 1.48 0.81 1.25
N THR A 46 1.00 1.52 0.23
CA THR A 46 1.66 1.48 -1.08
C THR A 46 2.96 2.24 -0.90
N ALA A 47 4.09 1.55 -1.09
CA ALA A 47 5.38 2.23 -1.11
C ALA A 47 5.31 3.31 -2.20
N PHE A 48 5.19 4.57 -1.79
CA PHE A 48 5.50 5.67 -2.68
C PHE A 48 6.99 5.46 -2.96
N ALA A 49 7.36 5.24 -4.22
CA ALA A 49 8.76 5.16 -4.59
C ALA A 49 9.41 6.45 -4.08
N ALA A 50 10.16 6.34 -2.98
CA ALA A 50 10.87 7.45 -2.41
C ALA A 50 11.98 7.80 -3.41
N GLY A 51 11.72 8.83 -4.23
CA GLY A 51 12.70 9.50 -5.07
C GLY A 51 13.39 8.63 -6.13
N GLY A 52 12.89 8.67 -7.37
CA GLY A 52 13.81 8.50 -8.49
C GLY A 52 14.77 9.71 -8.53
N PRO A 53 16.10 9.54 -8.51
CA PRO A 53 17.01 10.65 -8.74
C PRO A 53 16.87 11.09 -10.21
N GLY A 54 16.27 12.25 -10.43
CA GLY A 54 16.07 12.79 -11.78
C GLY A 54 15.66 14.25 -11.86
N GLY A 55 15.80 15.02 -10.77
CA GLY A 55 15.84 16.48 -10.84
C GLY A 55 17.21 16.92 -11.37
N GLY A 56 17.45 16.76 -12.67
CA GLY A 56 18.68 17.12 -13.34
C GLY A 56 18.42 18.12 -14.46
N MET A 57 18.27 19.40 -14.09
CA MET A 57 18.88 20.56 -14.76
C MET A 57 19.11 20.43 -16.29
N GLY A 58 18.09 20.75 -17.08
CA GLY A 58 18.24 21.03 -18.51
C GLY A 58 18.29 22.53 -18.77
N GLY A 59 19.36 23.20 -18.33
CA GLY A 59 19.64 24.59 -18.68
C GLY A 59 20.47 24.68 -19.96
N GLY A 60 19.91 25.29 -21.01
CA GLY A 60 20.62 25.76 -22.22
C GLY A 60 21.08 24.68 -23.21
N PRO A 61 21.33 25.01 -24.49
CA PRO A 61 21.92 26.27 -24.93
C PRO A 61 20.98 27.17 -25.75
N ALA A 62 21.20 28.48 -25.62
CA ALA A 62 20.78 29.46 -26.61
C ALA A 62 21.50 29.16 -27.94
N GLY A 63 20.73 28.99 -29.01
CA GLY A 63 21.23 28.84 -30.37
C GLY A 63 20.12 29.12 -31.36
N GLY A 64 20.20 30.30 -31.98
CA GLY A 64 19.27 30.82 -32.98
C GLY A 64 19.50 32.31 -33.18
#